data_AF-A0A5D0HB09-F1
#
_entry.id   AF-A0A5D0HB09-F1
#
_cell.length_a   1.000
_cell.length_b   1.000
_cell.length_c   1.000
_cell.angle_alpha   90.00
_cell.angle_beta   90.00
_cell.angle_gamma   90.00
#
_symmetry.space_group_name_H-M   'P 1'
#
loop_
_entity.id
_entity.type
_entity.pdbx_description
1 polymer ?
#
loop_
_entity_poly.entity_id
_entity_poly.type
_entity_poly.pdbx_seq_one_letter_code
_entity_poly.pdbx_strand_id
1 'polypeptide(L)'
;DACQAIGGTYKGKPLGSIGHLGCFSFDFVKTITCGEGGAVITNNEQYYLNADHYSDHGHDHIGNDRGAETHPFLGYNFRISELHAAVGLAQVQRLPEFLQIQKRNLNILKEALANIK
;
A
#
# COMPACT_ATOMS: atom_id res chain seq x y z
N ASP A 1 -6.70 1.36 8.21
CA ASP A 1 -5.61 2.22 7.70
C ASP A 1 -4.28 1.68 8.22
N ALA A 2 -3.34 1.39 7.32
CA ALA A 2 -1.99 0.94 7.63
C ALA A 2 -0.91 1.81 6.93
N CYS A 3 -1.25 3.05 6.55
CA CYS A 3 -0.39 3.94 5.76
C CYS A 3 0.97 4.28 6.39
N GLN A 4 1.12 4.10 7.70
CA GLN A 4 2.37 4.32 8.44
C GLN A 4 3.00 3.02 8.96
N ALA A 5 2.47 1.86 8.58
CA ALA A 5 2.76 0.61 9.28
C ALA A 5 2.97 -0.59 8.34
N ILE A 6 3.32 -0.34 7.07
CA ILE A 6 3.70 -1.40 6.15
C ILE A 6 4.90 -2.19 6.71
N GLY A 7 4.83 -3.52 6.65
CA GLY A 7 5.82 -4.41 7.25
C GLY A 7 5.60 -4.71 8.74
N GLY A 8 4.70 -3.99 9.42
CA GLY A 8 4.28 -4.33 10.77
C GLY A 8 3.37 -5.56 10.82
N THR A 9 3.29 -6.19 11.99
CA THR A 9 2.39 -7.33 12.23
C THR A 9 1.68 -7.20 13.58
N TYR A 10 0.51 -7.82 13.69
CA TYR A 10 -0.23 -8.00 14.95
C TYR A 10 -0.63 -9.47 15.09
N LYS A 11 -0.21 -10.12 16.18
CA LYS A 11 -0.43 -11.56 16.42
C LYS A 11 -0.05 -12.43 15.22
N GLY A 12 1.09 -12.12 14.59
CA GLY A 12 1.60 -12.84 13.41
C GLY A 12 0.90 -12.51 12.09
N LYS A 13 -0.13 -11.67 12.09
CA LYS A 13 -0.81 -11.22 10.86
C LYS A 13 -0.25 -9.87 10.38
N PRO A 14 0.06 -9.70 9.08
CA PRO A 14 0.45 -8.41 8.53
C PRO A 14 -0.59 -7.31 8.77
N LEU A 15 -0.15 -6.10 9.11
CA LEU A 15 -1.05 -4.96 9.21
C LEU A 15 -1.65 -4.63 7.83
N GLY A 16 -2.94 -4.25 7.82
CA GLY A 16 -3.73 -4.09 6.59
C GLY A 16 -4.48 -5.36 6.16
N SER A 17 -4.04 -6.56 6.56
CA SER A 17 -4.71 -7.82 6.20
C SER A 17 -5.67 -8.36 7.27
N ILE A 18 -5.91 -7.61 8.35
CA ILE A 18 -6.66 -8.08 9.52
C ILE A 18 -8.17 -7.87 9.36
N GLY A 19 -8.55 -6.71 8.81
CA GLY A 19 -9.94 -6.38 8.51
C GLY A 19 -10.34 -6.82 7.10
N HIS A 20 -11.50 -6.36 6.65
CA HIS A 20 -11.97 -6.59 5.28
C HIS A 20 -11.11 -5.88 4.24
N LEU A 21 -10.62 -4.68 4.56
CA LEU A 21 -9.82 -3.82 3.69
C LEU A 21 -8.67 -3.20 4.49
N GLY A 22 -7.50 -3.12 3.86
CA GLY A 22 -6.35 -2.35 4.32
C GLY A 22 -5.99 -1.30 3.29
N CYS A 23 -5.40 -0.20 3.75
CA CYS A 23 -4.86 0.84 2.88
C CYS A 23 -3.40 1.10 3.25
N PHE A 24 -2.56 1.27 2.24
CA PHE A 24 -1.21 1.77 2.36
C PHE A 24 -1.07 3.10 1.62
N SER A 25 -0.16 3.93 2.11
CA SER A 25 0.29 5.14 1.43
C SER A 25 1.74 4.93 1.03
N PHE A 26 2.08 5.47 -0.13
CA PHE A 26 3.43 5.52 -0.68
C PHE A 26 3.77 6.97 -1.05
N ASP A 27 3.30 7.93 -0.24
CA ASP A 27 3.73 9.31 -0.34
C ASP A 27 5.25 9.44 -0.11
N PHE A 28 5.78 10.63 -0.39
CA PHE A 28 7.22 10.89 -0.36
C PHE A 28 7.92 10.53 0.97
N VAL A 29 7.20 10.60 2.10
CA VAL A 29 7.79 10.42 3.44
C VAL A 29 7.37 9.13 4.14
N LYS A 30 6.66 8.23 3.45
CA LYS A 30 6.34 6.90 3.98
C LYS A 30 7.57 5.98 4.03
N THR A 31 7.44 4.88 4.75
CA THR A 31 8.52 3.87 4.93
C THR A 31 9.09 3.39 3.59
N ILE A 32 8.23 3.25 2.59
CA ILE A 32 8.60 3.13 1.18
C ILE A 32 7.72 4.11 0.40
N THR A 33 8.21 4.56 -0.75
CA THR A 33 7.56 5.62 -1.53
C THR A 33 7.39 5.23 -3.00
N CYS A 34 6.35 5.78 -3.62
CA CYS A 34 6.20 5.83 -5.07
C CYS A 34 6.45 7.25 -5.60
N GLY A 35 6.92 8.19 -4.76
CA GLY A 35 6.76 9.63 -4.96
C GLY A 35 5.39 10.07 -4.44
N GLU A 36 4.34 9.70 -5.17
CA GLU A 36 2.94 9.73 -4.72
C GLU A 36 2.30 8.38 -5.05
N GLY A 37 1.42 7.90 -4.18
CA GLY A 37 0.72 6.64 -4.42
C GLY A 37 0.07 6.04 -3.18
N GLY A 38 -0.69 4.99 -3.41
CA GLY A 38 -1.31 4.20 -2.36
C GLY A 38 -1.77 2.85 -2.91
N ALA A 39 -2.19 1.98 -2.01
CA ALA A 39 -2.78 0.70 -2.38
C ALA A 39 -3.93 0.36 -1.44
N VAL A 40 -4.94 -0.30 -1.99
CA VAL A 40 -5.95 -1.03 -1.25
C VAL A 40 -5.59 -2.50 -1.29
N ILE A 41 -5.65 -3.18 -0.15
CA ILE A 41 -5.46 -4.64 -0.05
C ILE A 41 -6.69 -5.29 0.59
N THR A 42 -7.05 -6.46 0.10
CA THR A 42 -8.17 -7.25 0.62
C THR A 42 -8.03 -8.71 0.21
N ASN A 43 -8.66 -9.60 0.98
CA ASN A 43 -8.88 -11.00 0.58
C ASN A 43 -10.29 -11.24 0.03
N ASN A 44 -11.10 -10.19 -0.11
CA ASN A 44 -12.46 -10.27 -0.64
C ASN A 44 -12.47 -9.80 -2.10
N GLU A 45 -12.78 -10.73 -3.01
CA GLU A 45 -12.79 -10.48 -4.45
C GLU A 45 -13.74 -9.36 -4.87
N GLN A 46 -14.93 -9.30 -4.28
CA GLN A 46 -15.90 -8.23 -4.57
C GLN A 46 -15.34 -6.85 -4.19
N TYR A 47 -14.64 -6.74 -3.06
CA TYR A 47 -14.02 -5.48 -2.65
C TYR A 47 -12.82 -5.11 -3.53
N TYR A 48 -12.06 -6.10 -4.01
CA TYR A 48 -11.00 -5.89 -4.98
C TYR A 48 -11.56 -5.32 -6.29
N LEU A 49 -12.54 -6.00 -6.90
CA LEU A 49 -13.17 -5.56 -8.16
C LEU A 49 -13.78 -4.16 -8.02
N ASN A 50 -14.47 -3.90 -6.89
CA ASN A 50 -15.02 -2.58 -6.63
C ASN A 50 -13.93 -1.50 -6.56
N ALA A 51 -12.81 -1.76 -5.88
CA ALA A 51 -11.72 -0.79 -5.75
C ALA A 51 -10.99 -0.55 -7.08
N ASP A 52 -10.69 -1.63 -7.80
CA ASP A 52 -10.03 -1.62 -9.10
C ASP A 52 -10.81 -0.79 -10.12
N HIS A 53 -12.07 -1.15 -10.36
CA HIS A 53 -12.92 -0.42 -11.32
C HIS A 53 -13.17 1.02 -10.86
N TYR A 54 -13.50 1.24 -9.58
CA TYR A 54 -13.81 2.60 -9.08
C TYR A 54 -12.62 3.55 -9.21
N SER A 55 -11.39 3.03 -9.11
CA SER A 55 -10.16 3.82 -9.28
C SER A 55 -9.86 4.18 -10.74
N ASP A 56 -10.55 3.56 -11.70
CA ASP A 56 -10.42 3.80 -13.12
C ASP A 56 -11.80 3.99 -13.79
N HIS A 57 -12.56 5.01 -13.37
CA HIS A 57 -13.84 5.40 -14.00
C HIS A 57 -14.93 4.32 -14.11
N GLY A 58 -14.79 3.22 -13.36
CA GLY A 58 -15.69 2.07 -13.42
C GLY A 58 -15.29 1.02 -14.45
N HIS A 59 -14.14 1.15 -15.13
CA HIS A 59 -13.66 0.19 -16.13
C HIS A 59 -13.55 -1.23 -15.53
N ASP A 60 -14.12 -2.23 -16.21
CA ASP A 60 -14.07 -3.63 -15.78
C ASP A 60 -12.75 -4.35 -16.10
N HIS A 61 -11.88 -3.72 -16.91
CA HIS A 61 -10.58 -4.24 -17.33
C HIS A 61 -10.63 -5.64 -17.98
N ILE A 62 -11.74 -5.97 -18.67
CA ILE A 62 -11.91 -7.25 -19.36
C ILE A 62 -11.56 -7.11 -20.85
N GLY A 63 -10.61 -7.93 -21.31
CA GLY A 63 -10.17 -7.97 -22.71
C GLY A 63 -8.95 -7.12 -22.98
N ASN A 64 -8.67 -6.86 -24.26
CA ASN A 64 -7.47 -6.12 -24.70
C ASN A 64 -7.81 -4.83 -25.47
N ASP A 65 -9.09 -4.48 -25.58
CA ASP A 65 -9.56 -3.24 -26.21
C ASP A 65 -10.24 -2.38 -25.16
N ARG A 66 -9.50 -1.38 -24.65
CA ARG A 66 -9.97 -0.47 -23.61
C ARG A 66 -11.23 0.29 -23.99
N GLY A 67 -11.43 0.57 -25.28
CA GLY A 67 -12.62 1.26 -25.76
C GLY A 67 -13.90 0.42 -25.68
N ALA A 68 -13.75 -0.90 -25.59
CA ALA A 68 -14.84 -1.87 -25.53
C ALA A 68 -15.16 -2.36 -24.11
N GLU A 69 -14.36 -1.97 -23.10
CA GLU A 69 -14.61 -2.28 -21.70
C GLU A 69 -15.96 -1.71 -21.23
N THR A 70 -16.60 -2.40 -20.27
CA THR A 70 -17.85 -1.91 -19.68
C THR A 70 -17.62 -1.12 -18.40
N HIS A 71 -18.64 -0.38 -17.97
CA HIS A 71 -18.62 0.47 -16.78
C HIS A 71 -19.82 0.16 -15.88
N PRO A 72 -19.80 -0.94 -15.10
CA PRO A 72 -20.94 -1.37 -14.28
C PRO A 72 -21.42 -0.32 -13.25
N PHE A 73 -20.56 0.65 -12.89
CA PHE A 73 -20.88 1.76 -12.00
C PHE A 73 -19.94 2.96 -12.26
N LEU A 74 -20.28 4.12 -11.71
CA LEU A 74 -19.43 5.32 -11.78
C LEU A 74 -18.16 5.15 -10.95
N GLY A 75 -17.03 5.64 -11.47
CA GLY A 75 -15.75 5.72 -10.76
C GLY A 75 -15.07 7.08 -10.89
N TYR A 76 -13.90 7.19 -10.29
CA TYR A 76 -12.98 8.34 -10.38
C TYR A 76 -11.67 7.92 -11.08
N ASN A 77 -10.78 8.88 -11.27
CA ASN A 77 -9.41 8.60 -11.72
C ASN A 77 -8.45 8.68 -10.53
N PHE A 78 -8.06 7.52 -10.02
CA PHE A 78 -6.99 7.37 -9.03
C PHE A 78 -5.87 6.45 -9.54
N ARG A 79 -5.77 6.29 -10.87
CA ARG A 79 -4.71 5.48 -11.48
C ARG A 79 -3.34 6.02 -11.08
N ILE A 80 -2.47 5.13 -10.63
CA ILE A 80 -1.05 5.43 -10.48
C ILE A 80 -0.37 5.40 -11.86
N SER A 81 0.60 6.27 -12.11
CA SER A 81 1.38 6.20 -13.35
C SER A 81 2.49 5.15 -13.25
N GLU A 82 2.90 4.62 -14.40
CA GLU A 82 3.99 3.64 -14.51
C GLU A 82 5.29 4.13 -13.85
N LEU A 83 5.60 5.43 -13.94
CA LEU A 83 6.80 5.99 -13.33
C LEU A 83 6.75 5.95 -11.80
N HIS A 84 5.62 6.31 -11.19
CA HIS A 84 5.45 6.22 -9.74
C HIS A 84 5.44 4.75 -9.29
N ALA A 85 4.78 3.86 -10.05
CA ALA A 85 4.76 2.42 -9.77
C ALA A 85 6.15 1.77 -9.85
N ALA A 86 6.98 2.16 -10.83
CA ALA A 86 8.35 1.66 -10.98
C ALA A 86 9.25 2.05 -9.80
N VAL A 87 9.12 3.28 -9.28
CA VAL A 87 9.80 3.70 -8.05
C VAL A 87 9.35 2.83 -6.87
N GLY A 88 8.04 2.64 -6.72
CA GLY A 88 7.46 1.77 -5.69
C GLY A 88 7.99 0.34 -5.75
N LEU A 89 8.05 -0.26 -6.95
CA LEU A 89 8.54 -1.62 -7.15
C LEU A 89 9.98 -1.80 -6.64
N ALA A 90 10.87 -0.87 -6.97
CA ALA A 90 12.25 -0.88 -6.47
C ALA A 90 12.31 -0.69 -4.94
N GLN A 91 11.43 0.12 -4.37
CA GLN A 91 11.36 0.37 -2.92
C GLN A 91 10.82 -0.83 -2.14
N VAL A 92 9.80 -1.54 -2.66
CA VAL A 92 9.23 -2.75 -2.03
C VAL A 92 10.30 -3.84 -1.85
N GLN A 93 11.19 -4.01 -2.83
CA GLN A 93 12.32 -4.96 -2.73
C GLN A 93 13.28 -4.63 -1.58
N ARG A 94 13.37 -3.36 -1.18
CA ARG A 94 14.21 -2.88 -0.08
C ARG A 94 13.48 -2.74 1.25
N LEU A 95 12.17 -2.98 1.30
CA LEU A 95 11.39 -2.90 2.54
C LEU A 95 12.01 -3.69 3.70
N PRO A 96 12.52 -4.93 3.53
CA PRO A 96 13.19 -5.65 4.62
C PRO A 96 14.41 -4.92 5.19
N GLU A 97 15.22 -4.27 4.33
CA GLU A 97 16.39 -3.47 4.72
C GLU A 97 15.94 -2.27 5.58
N PHE A 98 14.92 -1.53 5.13
CA PHE A 98 14.40 -0.37 5.86
C PHE A 98 13.85 -0.74 7.24
N LEU A 99 13.09 -1.83 7.34
CA LEU A 99 12.55 -2.32 8.61
C LEU A 99 13.66 -2.75 9.58
N GLN A 100 14.73 -3.36 9.09
CA GLN A 100 15.89 -3.70 9.91
C GLN A 100 16.58 -2.45 10.47
N ILE A 101 16.77 -1.41 9.65
CA ILE A 101 17.35 -0.13 10.07
C ILE A 101 16.46 0.53 11.14
N GLN A 102 15.16 0.60 10.90
CA GLN A 102 14.21 1.17 11.86
C GLN A 102 14.24 0.42 13.20
N LYS A 103 14.23 -0.91 13.17
CA LYS A 103 14.28 -1.75 14.39
C LYS A 103 15.59 -1.55 15.15
N ARG A 104 16.72 -1.50 14.45
CA ARG A 104 18.04 -1.22 15.07
C ARG A 104 18.04 0.12 15.77
N ASN A 105 17.61 1.19 15.08
CA ASN A 105 17.62 2.54 15.63
C ASN A 105 16.66 2.67 16.82
N LEU A 106 15.47 2.05 16.74
CA LEU A 106 14.52 2.01 17.84
C LEU A 106 15.12 1.35 19.09
N ASN A 107 15.84 0.23 18.94
CA ASN A 107 16.46 -0.47 20.07
C ASN A 107 17.51 0.40 20.77
N ILE A 108 18.39 1.07 19.99
CA ILE A 108 19.39 2.00 20.55
C ILE A 108 18.71 3.09 21.39
N LEU A 109 17.65 3.70 20.85
CA LEU A 109 16.91 4.75 21.56
C LEU A 109 16.22 4.20 22.81
N LYS A 110 15.57 3.03 22.71
CA LYS A 110 14.92 2.38 23.86
C LYS A 110 15.89 2.09 24.98
N GLU A 111 17.07 1.57 24.67
CA GLU A 111 18.11 1.24 25.66
C GLU A 111 18.65 2.51 26.35
N ALA A 112 18.94 3.56 25.58
CA ALA A 112 19.42 4.82 26.12
C ALA A 112 18.37 5.51 27.02
N LEU A 113 17.11 5.55 26.56
CA LEU A 113 16.02 6.21 27.27
C LEU A 113 15.52 5.42 28.50
N ALA A 114 15.74 4.10 28.56
CA ALA A 114 15.32 3.29 29.70
C ALA A 114 15.96 3.70 31.04
N ASN A 115 17.10 4.40 30.98
CA ASN A 115 17.84 4.87 32.14
C ASN A 115 17.48 6.32 32.54
N ILE A 116 16.58 6.98 31.80
CA ILE A 116 16.11 8.33 32.09
C ILE A 116 14.81 8.22 32.89
N LYS A 117 14.84 8.75 34.11
CA LYS A 117 13.67 8.89 34.99
C LYS A 117 12.93 10.19 34.73
#